data_AF-A0A561UU02-F1
#
_entry.id   AF-A0A561UU02-F1
#
_cell.length_a   1.000
_cell.length_b   1.000
_cell.length_c   1.000
_cell.angle_alpha   90.00
_cell.angle_beta   90.00
_cell.angle_gamma   90.00
#
_symmetry.space_group_name_H-M   'P 1'
#
loop_
_entity.id
_entity.type
_entity.pdbx_description
1 polymer ?
#
loop_
_entity_poly.entity_id
_entity_poly.type
_entity_poly.pdbx_seq_one_letter_code
_entity_poly.pdbx_strand_id
1 'polypeptide(L)' 'MEDLTDAQRLERFAHKYAHDGCQVTEVRRVPHDNLSGYAWSVRFIESP' A
#
# COMPACT_ATOMS: atom_id res chain seq x y z
N MET A 1 -17.61 0.77 6.54
CA MET A 1 -16.49 0.97 5.63
C MET A 1 -15.82 -0.38 5.52
N GLU A 2 -16.00 -1.09 4.41
CA GLU A 2 -15.61 -2.50 4.26
C GLU A 2 -14.16 -2.74 4.69
N ASP A 3 -13.95 -3.71 5.58
CA ASP A 3 -12.63 -4.20 5.94
C ASP A 3 -12.05 -4.96 4.73
N LEU A 4 -11.48 -4.20 3.80
CA LEU A 4 -10.71 -4.73 2.69
C LEU A 4 -9.65 -5.68 3.25
N THR A 5 -9.57 -6.90 2.73
CA THR A 5 -8.53 -7.82 3.14
C THR A 5 -7.16 -7.30 2.69
N ASP A 6 -6.08 -7.76 3.32
CA ASP A 6 -4.71 -7.37 2.97
C ASP A 6 -4.40 -7.61 1.48
N ALA A 7 -4.96 -8.67 0.88
CA ALA A 7 -4.86 -8.93 -0.56
C ALA A 7 -5.55 -7.85 -1.41
N GLN A 8 -6.78 -7.45 -1.05
CA GLN A 8 -7.49 -6.40 -1.78
C GLN A 8 -6.84 -5.03 -1.63
N ARG A 9 -6.23 -4.76 -0.46
CA ARG A 9 -5.44 -3.55 -0.24
C ARG A 9 -4.19 -3.56 -1.10
N LEU A 10 -3.45 -4.67 -1.10
CA LEU A 10 -2.27 -4.86 -1.93
C LEU A 10 -2.60 -4.61 -3.40
N GLU A 11 -3.66 -5.23 -3.92
CA GLU A 11 -4.08 -5.08 -5.32
C GLU A 11 -4.46 -3.62 -5.65
N ARG A 12 -5.16 -2.94 -4.74
CA ARG A 12 -5.54 -1.53 -4.93
C ARG A 12 -4.33 -0.60 -4.97
N PHE A 13 -3.34 -0.82 -4.11
CA PHE A 13 -2.09 -0.05 -4.13
C PHE A 13 -1.21 -0.44 -5.31
N ALA A 14 -1.12 -1.73 -5.64
CA ALA A 14 -0.39 -2.23 -6.81
C ALA A 14 -0.90 -1.56 -8.08
N HIS A 15 -2.23 -1.49 -8.28
CA HIS A 15 -2.81 -0.83 -9.44
C HIS A 15 -2.53 0.69 -9.47
N LYS A 16 -2.43 1.33 -8.29
CA LYS A 16 -2.06 2.76 -8.19
C LYS A 16 -0.61 3.03 -8.59
N TYR A 17 0.33 2.16 -8.19
CA TYR A 17 1.76 2.33 -8.46
C TYR A 17 2.24 1.63 -9.73
N ALA A 18 1.42 0.77 -10.33
CA ALA A 18 1.74 0.08 -11.59
C ALA A 18 1.97 1.05 -12.77
N HIS A 19 1.38 2.25 -12.72
CA HIS A 19 1.61 3.31 -13.71
C HIS A 19 3.08 3.75 -13.78
N ASP A 20 3.79 3.70 -12.65
CA ASP A 20 5.18 4.15 -12.51
C ASP A 20 6.21 3.04 -12.85
N GLY A 21 5.77 1.90 -13.40
CA GLY A 21 6.63 0.73 -13.59
C GLY A 21 7.08 0.08 -12.26
N CYS A 22 6.47 0.50 -11.16
CA CYS A 22 6.77 0.03 -9.82
C CYS A 22 5.91 -1.18 -9.46
N GLN A 23 6.53 -2.27 -9.04
CA GLN A 23 5.83 -3.44 -8.51
C GLN A 23 5.71 -3.35 -6.99
N VAL A 24 4.49 -3.19 -6.48
CA VAL A 24 4.21 -3.21 -5.04
C VAL A 24 4.41 -4.63 -4.51
N THR A 25 5.27 -4.77 -3.50
CA THR A 25 5.61 -6.06 -2.88
C THR A 25 5.01 -6.20 -1.49
N GLU A 26 4.75 -5.09 -0.80
CA GLU A 26 4.19 -5.10 0.54
C GLU A 26 3.34 -3.85 0.79
N VAL A 27 2.19 -4.04 1.44
CA VAL A 27 1.36 -2.96 1.95
C VAL A 27 0.99 -3.30 3.39
N ARG A 28 1.36 -2.43 4.32
CA ARG A 28 1.03 -2.62 5.74
C ARG A 28 0.51 -1.35 6.38
N ARG A 29 -0.40 -1.50 7.33
CA ARG A 29 -0.83 -0.41 8.22
C ARG A 29 0.24 -0.17 9.26
N VAL A 30 0.69 1.07 9.37
CA VAL A 30 1.59 1.50 10.43
C VAL A 30 0.87 2.52 11.31
N PRO A 31 1.07 2.48 12.64
CA PRO A 31 0.58 3.54 13.51
C PRO A 31 1.26 4.86 13.09
N HIS A 32 0.48 5.93 12.99
CA HIS A 32 1.02 7.24 12.63
C HIS A 32 0.95 8.16 13.85
N ASP A 33 2.09 8.38 14.51
CA ASP A 33 2.15 9.13 15.78
C ASP A 33 1.57 10.54 15.70
N ASN A 34 1.61 11.17 14.52
CA ASN A 34 1.23 12.57 14.34
C ASN A 34 -0.18 12.79 13.76
N LEU A 35 -0.90 11.73 13.39
CA LEU A 35 -2.30 11.78 12.92
C LEU A 35 -3.05 10.73 13.73
N SER A 36 -4.09 11.11 14.47
CA SER A 36 -4.97 10.16 15.17
C SER A 36 -5.57 9.15 14.17
N GLY A 37 -4.85 8.05 13.92
CA GLY A 37 -5.14 7.14 12.81
C GLY A 37 -3.94 6.27 12.43
N TYR A 38 -4.00 5.72 11.22
CA TYR A 38 -2.99 4.83 10.68
C TYR A 38 -2.51 5.36 9.33
N ALA A 39 -1.24 5.16 9.03
CA ALA A 39 -0.68 5.39 7.71
C ALA A 39 -0.47 4.06 6.98
N TRP A 40 -0.34 4.15 5.66
CA TRP A 40 -0.03 3.00 4.81
C TRP A 40 1.44 3.06 4.41
N SER A 41 2.20 2.06 4.84
CA SER A 41 3.56 1.83 4.37
C SER A 41 3.48 0.92 3.16
N VAL A 42 3.89 1.42 2.00
CA VAL A 42 3.91 0.67 0.74
C VAL A 42 5.35 0.46 0.34
N ARG A 43 5.76 -0.79 0.17
CA ARG A 43 7.07 -1.15 -0.38
C ARG A 43 6.91 -1.57 -1.82
N PHE A 44 7.67 -0.94 -2.70
CA PHE A 44 7.70 -1.27 -4.11
C PHE A 44 9.14 -1.44 -4.58
N ILE A 45 9.30 -2.18 -5.67
CA ILE A 45 10.55 -2.28 -6.43
C ILE A 45 10.32 -1.61 -7.79
N GLU A 46 11.24 -0.77 -8.22
CA GLU A 46 11.25 -0.24 -9.58
C GLU A 46 11.67 -1.36 -10.52
N SER A 47 10.90 -1.59 -11.59
CA SER A 47 11.36 -2.48 -12.66
C SER A 47 12.47 -1.78 -13.44
N PRO A 48 13.63 -2.45 -13.70
CA PRO A 48 14.76 -1.86 -14.40
C PRO A 48 14.47 -1.55 -15.88
#